data_AF-A0A066RRT0-F1
#
_entry.id   AF-A0A066RRT0-F1
#
_cell.length_a   1.000
_cell.length_b   1.000
_cell.length_c   1.000
_cell.angle_alpha   90.00
_cell.angle_beta   90.00
_cell.angle_gamma   90.00
#
_symmetry.space_group_name_H-M   'P 1'
#
loop_
_entity.id
_entity.type
_entity.pdbx_description
1 polymer ?
#
loop_
_entity_poly.entity_id
_entity_poly.type
_entity_poly.pdbx_seq_one_letter_code
_entity_poly.pdbx_strand_id
1 'polypeptide(L)'
;MKEMVILVHKVTNTAYASGNKQFFDKSKDELLKVIQDRTKHGSNQNFLNWSSRFRSVDELDCVFIKCPESGDAKIQSKILMHANGWAEISQQTLEKNVD
;
A
#
# COMPACT_ATOMS: atom_id res chain seq x y z
N MET A 1 -18.92 1.44 7.72
CA MET A 1 -17.48 1.44 8.05
C MET A 1 -16.69 1.36 6.75
N LYS A 2 -15.77 2.30 6.54
CA LYS A 2 -14.83 2.25 5.42
C LYS A 2 -13.45 1.90 5.97
N GLU A 3 -12.77 1.00 5.28
CA GLU A 3 -11.49 0.44 5.69
C GLU A 3 -10.43 0.84 4.67
N MET A 4 -9.25 1.19 5.18
CA MET A 4 -8.05 1.44 4.42
C MET A 4 -6.92 0.64 5.05
N VAL A 5 -6.02 0.11 4.23
CA VAL A 5 -4.74 -0.42 4.69
C VAL A 5 -3.63 0.47 4.16
N ILE A 6 -2.64 0.74 5.00
CA ILE A 6 -1.35 1.29 4.58
C ILE A 6 -0.38 0.12 4.61
N LEU A 7 0.19 -0.21 3.45
CA LEU A 7 1.24 -1.20 3.30
C LEU A 7 2.57 -0.44 3.23
N VAL A 8 3.52 -0.77 4.10
CA VAL A 8 4.79 -0.06 4.23
C VAL A 8 5.94 -0.98 3.86
N HIS A 9 6.83 -0.52 2.99
CA HIS A 9 8.12 -1.15 2.76
C HIS A 9 9.16 -0.46 3.64
N LYS A 10 9.53 -1.11 4.76
CA LYS A 10 10.39 -0.51 5.78
C LYS A 10 11.77 -0.13 5.26
N VAL A 11 12.33 -0.94 4.35
CA VAL A 11 13.69 -0.72 3.81
C VAL A 11 13.77 0.57 3.00
N THR A 12 12.77 0.87 2.18
CA THR A 12 12.76 2.09 1.36
C THR A 12 11.94 3.22 1.96
N ASN A 13 11.37 3.01 3.15
CA ASN A 13 10.49 3.96 3.84
C ASN A 13 9.35 4.50 2.95
N THR A 14 8.77 3.63 2.13
CA THR A 14 7.68 3.96 1.20
C THR A 14 6.41 3.22 1.57
N ALA A 15 5.26 3.81 1.27
CA ALA A 15 3.97 3.25 1.61
C ALA A 15 2.99 3.28 0.43
N TYR A 16 2.04 2.36 0.47
CA TYR A 16 0.93 2.28 -0.46
C TYR A 16 -0.38 2.16 0.32
N ALA A 17 -1.26 3.15 0.17
CA ALA A 17 -2.56 3.16 0.82
C ALA A 17 -3.63 2.58 -0.12
N SER A 18 -4.41 1.61 0.36
CA SER A 18 -5.44 0.94 -0.44
C SER A 18 -6.72 0.69 0.33
N GLY A 19 -7.86 0.90 -0.33
CA GLY A 19 -9.17 0.43 0.12
C GLY A 19 -9.58 -0.92 -0.46
N ASN A 20 -8.67 -1.62 -1.15
CA ASN A 20 -8.98 -2.90 -1.79
C ASN A 20 -9.10 -4.02 -0.75
N LYS A 21 -10.25 -4.67 -0.72
CA LYS A 21 -10.59 -5.74 0.23
C LYS A 21 -9.66 -6.95 0.18
N GLN A 22 -8.95 -7.17 -0.92
CA GLN A 22 -7.98 -8.27 -1.02
C GLN A 22 -6.83 -8.17 -0.01
N PHE A 23 -6.61 -7.01 0.61
CA PHE A 23 -5.59 -6.79 1.61
C PHE A 23 -6.11 -6.87 3.05
N PHE A 24 -7.42 -7.02 3.26
CA PHE A 24 -8.00 -7.09 4.61
C PHE A 24 -8.05 -8.53 5.10
N ASP A 25 -8.10 -8.68 6.43
CA ASP A 25 -8.24 -9.97 7.14
C ASP A 25 -7.20 -11.02 6.73
N LYS A 26 -5.94 -10.58 6.64
CA LYS A 26 -4.79 -11.42 6.24
C LYS A 26 -3.65 -11.29 7.24
N SER A 27 -2.97 -12.40 7.48
CA SER A 27 -1.67 -12.37 8.14
C SER A 27 -0.64 -11.63 7.27
N LYS A 28 0.46 -11.22 7.88
CA LYS A 28 1.53 -10.50 7.18
C LYS A 28 2.17 -11.31 6.05
N ASP A 29 2.32 -12.61 6.24
CA ASP A 29 2.80 -13.55 5.21
C ASP A 29 1.82 -13.67 4.04
N GLU A 30 0.52 -13.76 4.33
CA GLU A 30 -0.52 -13.78 3.29
C GLU A 30 -0.59 -12.44 2.55
N LEU A 31 -0.45 -11.32 3.26
CA LEU A 31 -0.36 -10.00 2.65
C LEU A 31 0.82 -9.91 1.69
N LEU A 32 2.00 -10.37 2.09
CA LEU A 32 3.16 -10.37 1.21
C LEU A 32 2.90 -11.19 -0.06
N LYS A 33 2.33 -12.39 0.07
CA LYS A 33 1.93 -13.21 -1.08
C LYS A 33 0.96 -12.48 -1.99
N VAL A 34 -0.05 -11.81 -1.43
CA VAL A 34 -0.99 -10.99 -2.21
C VAL A 34 -0.27 -9.85 -2.90
N ILE A 35 0.59 -9.10 -2.21
CA ILE A 35 1.35 -7.96 -2.75
C ILE A 35 2.24 -8.39 -3.93
N GLN A 36 2.86 -9.56 -3.83
CA GLN A 36 3.73 -10.13 -4.87
C GLN A 36 2.97 -10.85 -5.99
N ASP A 37 1.70 -11.21 -5.79
CA ASP A 37 0.87 -11.85 -6.82
C ASP A 37 0.46 -10.85 -7.91
N ARG A 38 1.30 -10.73 -8.94
CA ARG A 38 1.14 -9.79 -10.06
C ARG A 38 -0.13 -10.01 -10.88
N THR A 39 -0.79 -11.16 -10.76
CA THR A 39 -2.01 -11.46 -11.53
C THR A 39 -3.24 -10.73 -11.01
N LYS A 40 -3.20 -10.21 -9.77
CA LYS A 40 -4.38 -9.67 -9.06
C LYS A 40 -4.45 -8.15 -8.97
N HIS A 41 -3.45 -7.41 -9.47
CA HIS A 41 -3.35 -5.95 -9.27
C HIS A 41 -3.63 -5.09 -10.51
N GLY A 42 -4.04 -5.71 -11.62
CA GLY A 42 -4.27 -5.02 -12.90
C GLY A 42 -3.02 -4.30 -13.42
N SER A 43 -3.21 -3.29 -14.27
CA SER A 43 -2.11 -2.52 -14.89
C SER A 43 -1.50 -1.41 -14.00
N ASN A 44 -1.58 -1.53 -12.67
CA ASN A 44 -1.03 -0.53 -11.76
C ASN A 44 0.50 -0.67 -11.65
N GLN A 45 1.21 -0.08 -12.60
CA GLN A 45 2.67 -0.23 -12.71
C GLN A 45 3.42 0.33 -11.50
N ASN A 46 2.92 1.38 -10.85
CA ASN A 46 3.52 1.93 -9.63
C ASN A 46 3.51 0.91 -8.50
N PHE A 47 2.35 0.29 -8.26
CA PHE A 47 2.20 -0.75 -7.27
C PHE A 47 3.10 -1.95 -7.59
N LEU A 48 3.08 -2.42 -8.85
CA LEU A 48 3.87 -3.59 -9.26
C LEU A 48 5.39 -3.36 -9.16
N ASN A 49 5.87 -2.17 -9.50
CA ASN A 49 7.29 -1.81 -9.41
C ASN A 49 7.75 -1.64 -7.95
N TRP A 50 6.85 -1.20 -7.07
CA TRP A 50 7.13 -1.10 -5.65
C TRP A 50 7.04 -2.45 -4.96
N SER A 51 6.02 -3.25 -5.26
CA SER A 51 5.80 -4.56 -4.66
C SER A 51 6.86 -5.59 -5.01
N SER A 52 7.51 -5.44 -6.17
CA SER A 52 8.63 -6.31 -6.58
C SER A 52 9.90 -6.13 -5.74
N ARG A 53 9.97 -5.07 -4.92
CA ARG A 53 11.15 -4.77 -4.08
C ARG A 53 11.17 -5.55 -2.76
N PHE A 54 10.03 -6.08 -2.33
CA PHE A 54 9.93 -6.88 -1.11
C PHE A 54 10.64 -8.22 -1.28
N ARG A 55 11.60 -8.51 -0.41
CA ARG A 55 12.37 -9.75 -0.35
C ARG A 55 11.90 -10.68 0.76
N SER A 56 11.32 -10.14 1.82
CA SER A 56 10.79 -10.93 2.93
C SER A 56 9.65 -10.22 3.66
N VAL A 57 8.93 -10.98 4.50
CA VAL A 57 7.85 -10.47 5.35
C VAL A 57 8.37 -9.49 6.41
N ASP A 58 9.65 -9.59 6.75
CA ASP A 58 10.31 -8.69 7.68
C ASP A 58 10.49 -7.29 7.12
N GLU A 59 10.42 -7.09 5.81
CA GLU A 59 10.49 -5.77 5.18
C GLU A 59 9.12 -5.10 5.09
N LEU A 60 8.04 -5.86 5.23
CA LEU A 60 6.68 -5.37 5.24
C LEU A 60 6.32 -4.80 6.61
N ASP A 61 5.47 -3.79 6.63
CA ASP A 61 4.65 -3.42 7.77
C ASP A 61 3.26 -3.03 7.26
N CYS A 62 2.25 -3.08 8.12
CA CYS A 62 0.89 -2.75 7.72
C CYS A 62 0.09 -2.07 8.84
N VAL A 63 -0.66 -1.04 8.47
CA VAL A 63 -1.60 -0.36 9.37
C VAL A 63 -2.99 -0.40 8.79
N PHE A 64 -3.96 -0.90 9.56
CA PHE A 64 -5.36 -0.90 9.19
C PHE A 64 -6.08 0.27 9.83
N ILE A 65 -6.81 1.02 9.02
CA ILE A 65 -7.59 2.18 9.43
C ILE A 65 -9.06 1.85 9.16
N LYS A 66 -9.88 1.88 10.21
CA LYS A 66 -11.32 1.69 10.11
C LYS A 66 -12.01 2.97 10.58
N CYS A 67 -12.82 3.57 9.72
CA CYS A 67 -13.58 4.77 10.06
C CYS A 67 -15.10 4.54 9.88
N PRO A 68 -15.94 5.17 10.72
CA PRO A 68 -17.39 5.06 10.59
C PRO A 68 -17.91 5.72 9.30
N GLU A 69 -17.39 6.89 8.92
CA GLU A 69 -17.85 7.68 7.77
C GLU A 69 -16.95 7.56 6.52
N SER A 70 -17.54 7.80 5.34
CA SER A 70 -16.85 7.73 4.05
C SER A 70 -16.10 9.03 3.74
N GLY A 71 -14.77 8.97 3.68
CA GLY A 71 -13.88 10.12 3.44
C GLY A 71 -12.73 10.13 4.44
N ASP A 72 -13.06 9.84 5.70
CA ASP A 72 -12.14 9.87 6.83
C ASP A 72 -11.03 8.84 6.72
N ALA A 73 -11.31 7.59 6.34
CA ALA A 73 -10.27 6.57 6.27
C ALA A 73 -9.14 6.95 5.30
N LYS A 74 -9.46 7.62 4.19
CA LYS A 74 -8.46 8.10 3.23
C LYS A 74 -7.68 9.28 3.80
N ILE A 75 -8.36 10.25 4.41
CA ILE A 75 -7.74 11.41 5.04
C ILE A 75 -6.79 10.96 6.17
N GLN A 76 -7.27 10.11 7.07
CA GLN A 76 -6.50 9.53 8.16
C GLN A 76 -5.29 8.74 7.64
N SER A 77 -5.45 7.99 6.53
CA SER A 77 -4.31 7.28 5.95
C SER A 77 -3.20 8.23 5.49
N LYS A 78 -3.57 9.37 4.90
CA LYS A 78 -2.62 10.39 4.46
C LYS A 78 -1.95 11.10 5.64
N ILE A 79 -2.74 11.46 6.66
CA ILE A 79 -2.22 12.07 7.88
C ILE A 79 -1.20 11.14 8.54
N LEU A 80 -1.52 9.85 8.65
CA LEU A 80 -0.64 8.88 9.28
C LEU A 80 0.64 8.65 8.47
N MET A 81 0.54 8.49 7.15
CA MET A 81 1.71 8.39 6.27
C MET A 81 2.62 9.61 6.42
N HIS A 82 2.06 10.82 6.43
CA HIS A 82 2.83 12.06 6.60
C HIS A 82 3.48 12.14 7.99
N ALA A 83 2.75 11.84 9.06
CA ALA A 83 3.26 11.87 10.43
C ALA A 83 4.41 10.87 10.67
N ASN A 84 4.40 9.74 9.97
CA ASN A 84 5.46 8.73 10.04
C ASN A 84 6.57 8.95 9.00
N GLY A 85 6.46 9.97 8.15
CA GLY A 85 7.43 10.25 7.09
C GLY A 85 7.47 9.17 6.00
N TRP A 86 6.38 8.42 5.79
CA TRP A 86 6.29 7.40 4.74
C TRP A 86 5.99 8.04 3.39
N ALA A 87 6.85 7.77 2.40
CA ALA A 87 6.65 8.29 1.04
C ALA A 87 5.55 7.51 0.30
N GLU A 88 4.45 8.18 -0.06
CA GLU A 88 3.30 7.56 -0.72
C GLU A 88 3.57 7.23 -2.20
N ILE A 89 3.55 5.95 -2.55
CA ILE A 89 3.77 5.45 -3.92
C ILE A 89 2.51 5.52 -4.78
N SER A 90 1.33 5.45 -4.18
CA SER A 90 0.05 5.55 -4.91
C SER A 90 -0.11 6.86 -5.69
N GLN A 91 0.65 7.91 -5.36
CA GLN A 91 0.63 9.21 -6.03
C GLN A 91 1.80 9.44 -6.99
N GLN A 92 2.80 8.55 -7.04
CA GLN A 92 3.91 8.71 -7.98
C GLN A 92 3.38 8.50 -9.39
N THR A 93 3.28 9.55 -10.20
CA THR A 93 3.01 9.37 -11.62
C THR A 93 4.32 8.90 -12.23
N LEU A 94 4.42 7.66 -12.70
CA LEU A 94 5.51 7.26 -13.58
C LEU A 94 5.51 8.27 -14.74
N GLU A 95 6.58 9.04 -14.89
CA GLU A 95 6.81 9.76 -16.14
C GLU A 95 6.74 8.70 -17.25
N LYS A 96 5.76 8.85 -18.15
CA LYS A 96 5.79 8.10 -19.39
C LYS A 96 7.09 8.51 -20.06
N ASN A 97 8.06 7.60 -20.17
CA ASN A 97 9.07 7.75 -21.19
C ASN A 97 8.32 7.81 -22.52
N VAL A 98 8.28 9.00 -23.11
CA VAL A 98 7.85 9.21 -24.48
C VAL A 98 9.09 8.88 -25.30
N ASP A 99 9.22 7.61 -25.70
CA ASP A 99 10.10 7.21 -26.80
C ASP A 99 9.41 7.53 -28.14
#